data_AF-A0A1G3YUM6-F1
#
_entry.id   AF-A0A1G3YUM6-F1
#
_cell.length_a   1.000
_cell.length_b   1.000
_cell.length_c   1.000
_cell.angle_alpha   90.00
_cell.angle_beta   90.00
_cell.angle_gamma   90.00
#
_symmetry.space_group_name_H-M   'P 1'
#
loop_
_entity.id
_entity.type
_entity.pdbx_description
1 polymer ?
#
loop_
_entity_poly.entity_id
_entity_poly.type
_entity_poly.pdbx_seq_one_letter_code
_entity_poly.pdbx_strand_id
1 'polypeptide(L)' 'MSITVPEDTAKRLRCYARRERRPVSQVVEIAIETLLQQRMPESDKIVTTRGSFKGTFSREDTYEGR' A
#
# COMPACT_ATOMS: atom_id res chain seq x y z
N MET A 1 -2.38 18.98 -4.55
CA MET A 1 -3.80 18.59 -4.41
C MET A 1 -4.36 19.18 -3.13
N SER A 2 -5.63 19.55 -3.11
CA SER A 2 -6.34 20.03 -1.91
C SER A 2 -7.64 19.25 -1.73
N ILE A 3 -8.07 19.08 -0.49
CA ILE A 3 -9.35 18.48 -0.13
C ILE A 3 -10.08 19.41 0.84
N THR A 4 -11.40 19.43 0.76
CA THR A 4 -12.24 20.18 1.70
C THR A 4 -12.89 19.20 2.66
N VAL A 5 -12.82 19.50 3.96
CA VAL A 5 -13.41 18.68 5.02
C VAL A 5 -14.25 19.56 5.95
N PRO A 6 -15.26 19.00 6.64
CA PRO A 6 -16.03 19.72 7.63
C PRO A 6 -15.14 20.31 8.73
N GLU A 7 -15.53 21.48 9.25
CA GLU A 7 -14.74 22.22 10.25
C GLU A 7 -14.49 21.39 11.52
N ASP A 8 -15.49 20.67 12.01
CA ASP A 8 -15.36 19.84 13.21
C ASP A 8 -14.36 18.70 13.02
N THR A 9 -14.34 18.11 11.83
CA THR A 9 -13.33 17.11 11.44
C THR A 9 -11.94 17.72 11.43
N ALA A 10 -11.77 18.91 10.85
CA ALA A 10 -10.50 19.62 10.83
C ALA A 10 -10.00 19.97 12.24
N LYS A 11 -10.89 20.39 13.15
CA LYS A 11 -10.56 20.66 14.56
C LYS A 11 -10.05 19.40 15.26
N ARG A 12 -10.78 18.30 15.15
CA ARG A 12 -10.39 17.00 15.75
C ARG A 12 -9.05 16.52 15.21
N LEU A 13 -8.84 16.63 13.90
CA LEU A 13 -7.62 16.25 13.22
C LEU A 13 -6.42 17.08 13.70
N ARG A 14 -6.57 18.41 13.87
CA ARG A 14 -5.52 19.28 14.43
C ARG A 14 -5.19 18.93 15.87
N CYS A 15 -6.20 18.64 16.71
CA CYS A 15 -5.98 18.21 18.09
C CYS A 15 -5.19 16.91 18.16
N TYR A 16 -5.54 15.94 17.30
CA TYR A 16 -4.83 14.67 17.20
C TYR A 16 -3.39 14.85 16.71
N ALA A 17 -3.20 15.62 15.63
CA ALA A 17 -1.88 15.90 15.05
C ALA A 17 -0.92 16.55 16.07
N ARG A 18 -1.42 17.46 16.91
CA ARG A 18 -0.66 18.06 18.02
C ARG A 18 -0.24 17.04 19.07
N ARG A 19 -1.11 16.09 19.43
CA ARG A 19 -0.81 15.03 20.40
C ARG A 19 0.27 14.08 19.87
N GLU A 20 0.18 13.71 18.61
CA GLU A 20 1.15 12.84 17.92
C GLU A 20 2.45 13.56 17.52
N ARG A 21 2.55 14.88 17.74
CA ARG A 21 3.67 15.73 17.30
C ARG A 21 3.97 15.59 15.80
N ARG A 22 2.91 15.48 14.98
CA ARG A 22 2.99 15.33 13.52
C ARG A 22 2.22 16.45 12.81
N PRO A 23 2.60 16.82 11.58
CA PRO A 23 1.79 17.71 10.76
C PRO A 23 0.47 17.04 10.34
N VAL A 24 -0.55 17.86 10.13
CA VAL A 24 -1.90 17.39 9.77
C VAL A 24 -1.90 16.56 8.49
N SER A 25 -1.11 16.95 7.48
CA SER A 25 -0.98 16.21 6.23
C SER A 25 -0.52 14.77 6.45
N GLN A 26 0.53 14.57 7.26
CA GLN A 26 1.07 13.25 7.55
C GLN A 26 0.08 12.37 8.31
N VAL A 27 -0.71 12.96 9.23
CA VAL A 27 -1.79 12.21 9.90
C VAL A 27 -2.84 11.75 8.90
N VAL A 28 -3.21 12.60 7.95
CA VAL A 28 -4.18 12.25 6.88
C VAL A 28 -3.62 11.16 5.98
N GLU A 29 -2.36 11.24 5.58
CA GLU A 29 -1.69 10.21 4.77
C GLU A 29 -1.73 8.85 5.47
N ILE A 30 -1.31 8.78 6.73
CA ILE A 30 -1.32 7.54 7.52
C ILE A 30 -2.74 6.97 7.64
N ALA A 31 -3.73 7.83 7.89
CA ALA A 31 -5.12 7.40 8.02
C ALA A 31 -5.67 6.84 6.70
N ILE A 32 -5.33 7.46 5.56
CA ILE A 32 -5.72 7.00 4.23
C ILE A 32 -5.02 5.67 3.91
N GLU A 33 -3.71 5.56 4.12
CA GLU A 33 -2.96 4.31 3.89
C GLU A 33 -3.53 3.17 4.72
N THR A 34 -3.82 3.40 6.00
CA THR A 34 -4.40 2.40 6.89
C THR A 34 -5.79 1.97 6.42
N LEU A 35 -6.62 2.94 5.98
CA LEU A 35 -7.95 2.65 5.44
C LEU A 35 -7.86 1.81 4.15
N LEU A 36 -6.94 2.17 3.25
CA LEU A 36 -6.72 1.45 2.01
C LEU A 36 -6.23 0.03 2.28
N GLN A 37 -5.29 -0.17 3.21
CA GLN A 37 -4.84 -1.50 3.63
C GLN A 37 -5.96 -2.36 4.21
N GLN A 38 -6.90 -1.76 4.96
CA GLN A 38 -8.04 -2.48 5.53
C GLN A 38 -9.13 -2.81 4.50
N ARG A 39 -9.28 -1.99 3.46
CA ARG A 39 -10.39 -2.05 2.50
C ARG A 39 -10.01 -2.70 1.18
N MET A 40 -8.74 -2.67 0.79
CA MET A 40 -8.29 -3.37 -0.40
C MET A 40 -8.28 -4.87 -0.08
N PRO A 41 -9.00 -5.70 -0.86
CA PRO A 41 -8.89 -7.15 -0.73
C PRO A 41 -7.42 -7.58 -0.93
N GLU A 42 -7.02 -8.72 -0.36
CA GLU A 42 -5.66 -9.28 -0.51
C GLU A 42 -5.25 -9.63 -1.97
N SER A 43 -5.93 -9.10 -2.98
CA SER A 43 -5.66 -9.36 -4.40
C SER A 43 -4.30 -8.88 -4.90
N ASP A 44 -3.60 -8.05 -4.11
CA ASP A 44 -2.20 -7.64 -4.40
C ASP A 44 -1.16 -8.30 -3.48
N LYS A 45 -1.56 -9.23 -2.60
CA LYS A 45 -0.59 -10.22 -2.15
C LYS A 45 -0.33 -11.10 -3.36
N ILE A 46 0.90 -11.08 -3.87
CA ILE A 46 1.41 -12.20 -4.67
C ILE A 46 1.32 -13.43 -3.75
N VAL A 47 0.19 -14.12 -3.80
CA VAL A 47 0.02 -15.44 -3.22
C VAL A 47 0.82 -16.35 -4.13
N THR A 48 2.13 -16.41 -3.91
CA THR A 48 2.90 -17.52 -4.43
C THR A 48 2.35 -18.74 -3.70
N THR A 49 1.57 -19.57 -4.39
CA THR A 49 1.48 -20.97 -4.00
C THR A 49 2.92 -21.46 -3.83
N ARG A 50 3.21 -22.29 -2.81
CA ARG A 50 4.53 -22.92 -2.60
C ARG A 50 4.89 -23.90 -3.73
N GLY A 51 4.67 -23.53 -4.99
CA GLY A 51 5.18 -24.23 -6.15
C GLY A 51 6.66 -23.91 -6.27
N SER A 52 7.50 -24.81 -5.79
CA SER A 52 8.90 -24.83 -6.18
C SER A 52 8.99 -25.32 -7.62
N PHE A 53 9.30 -24.44 -8.56
CA PHE A 53 9.73 -24.87 -9.88
C PHE A 53 11.17 -25.37 -9.77
N LYS A 54 11.42 -26.63 -10.13
CA LYS A 54 12.76 -27.21 -10.22
C LYS A 54 12.98 -27.61 -11.68
N GLY A 55 13.59 -26.73 -12.44
CA GLY A 55 13.99 -26.95 -13.83
C GLY A 55 15.27 -26.18 -14.12
N THR A 56 16.16 -26.79 -14.89
CA THR A 56 17.36 -26.13 -15.40
C THR A 56 16.97 -25.35 -16.65
N PHE A 57 17.10 -24.04 -16.61
CA PHE A 57 16.82 -23.20 -17.78
C PHE A 57 18.12 -23.07 -18.58
N SER A 58 18.26 -23.80 -19.68
CA SER A 58 19.34 -23.54 -20.65
C SER A 58 18.86 -22.56 -21.71
N ARG A 59 19.71 -21.57 -21.98
CA ARG A 59 19.46 -20.57 -23.02
C ARG A 59 19.52 -21.20 -24.41
N GLU A 60 20.38 -22.20 -24.58
CA GLU A 60 20.55 -22.95 -25.82
C GLU A 60 19.24 -23.70 -26.16
N ASP A 61 18.65 -24.42 -25.19
CA ASP A 61 17.39 -25.16 -25.41
C ASP A 61 16.18 -24.25 -25.67
N THR A 62 16.19 -23.05 -25.10
CA THR A 62 15.04 -22.14 -25.16
C THR A 62 15.01 -21.30 -26.44
N TYR A 63 16.19 -20.89 -26.94
CA TYR A 63 16.30 -19.94 -28.03
C TYR A 63 17.01 -20.48 -29.27
N GLU A 64 17.67 -21.64 -29.19
CA GLU A 64 18.38 -22.26 -30.32
C GLU A 64 17.67 -23.53 -30.85
N GLY A 65 16.50 -23.86 -30.29
CA GLY A 65 15.65 -24.97 -30.73
C GLY A 65 14.74 -24.65 -31.93
N ARG A 66 15.36 -24.53 -33.12
CA ARG A 66 14.82 -24.35 -34.50
C ARG A 66 14.64 -22.93 -35.02
#